data_AF-A0A941BH45-F1
#
_entry.id   AF-A0A941BH45-F1
#
_cell.length_a   1.000
_cell.length_b   1.000
_cell.length_c   1.000
_cell.angle_alpha   90.00
_cell.angle_beta   90.00
_cell.angle_gamma   90.00
#
_symmetry.space_group_name_H-M   'P 1'
#
loop_
_entity.id
_entity.type
_entity.pdbx_description
1 polymer ?
#
loop_
_entity_poly.entity_id
_entity_poly.type
_entity_poly.pdbx_seq_one_letter_code
_entity_poly.pdbx_strand_id
1 'polypeptide(L)'
;MLAAAHEARPSLITADEAAALERLLAHAQRDSGQSRRVADFLLAWWNSRSCGAFDLTSLWSLDTAIVADMTVVLGLIGRVHRYPDSLGYEAEFKPLVKAWRPQLGD
;
A
#
# COMPACT_ATOMS: atom_id res chain seq x y z
N MET A 1 11.98 21.65 36.71
CA MET A 1 10.87 20.67 36.74
C MET A 1 10.41 20.43 35.32
N LEU A 2 10.49 19.16 34.92
CA LEU A 2 10.06 18.48 33.69
C LEU A 2 9.97 19.28 32.37
N ALA A 3 10.99 19.08 31.53
CA ALA A 3 10.75 18.97 30.09
C ALA A 3 9.79 17.79 29.88
N ALA A 4 8.61 18.05 29.31
CA ALA A 4 7.71 16.99 28.89
C ALA A 4 8.48 16.14 27.87
N ALA A 5 8.85 14.93 28.26
CA ALA A 5 9.24 13.92 27.30
C ALA A 5 8.09 13.83 26.30
N HIS A 6 8.38 14.17 25.05
CA HIS A 6 7.55 13.76 23.93
C HIS A 6 7.55 12.24 23.99
N GLU A 7 6.57 11.64 24.66
CA GLU A 7 6.33 10.21 24.61
C GLU A 7 6.24 9.88 23.13
N ALA A 8 7.29 9.24 22.61
CA ALA A 8 7.35 8.82 21.24
C ALA A 8 6.21 7.82 21.06
N ARG A 9 5.07 8.31 20.54
CA ARG A 9 3.95 7.46 20.17
C ARG A 9 4.54 6.35 19.29
N PRO A 10 4.31 5.06 19.61
CA PRO A 10 4.79 4.00 18.75
C PRO A 10 4.19 4.23 17.36
N SER A 11 5.08 4.40 16.36
CA SER A 11 4.65 4.39 14.97
C SER A 11 3.87 3.09 14.72
N LEU A 12 2.67 3.20 14.13
CA LEU A 12 1.83 2.03 13.85
C LEU A 12 2.51 1.06 12.87
N ILE A 13 3.46 1.57 12.09
CA ILE A 13 4.26 0.83 11.12
C ILE A 13 5.75 0.99 11.42
N THR A 14 6.51 -0.07 11.18
CA THR A 14 7.98 -0.07 11.27
C THR A 14 8.59 0.67 10.07
N ALA A 15 9.88 1.02 10.17
CA ALA A 15 10.59 1.68 9.07
C ALA A 15 10.66 0.79 7.81
N ASP A 16 10.86 -0.53 7.98
CA ASP A 16 10.94 -1.48 6.86
C ASP A 16 9.58 -1.65 6.16
N GLU A 17 8.48 -1.69 6.93
CA GLU A 17 7.13 -1.73 6.37
C GLU A 17 6.79 -0.44 5.61
N ALA A 18 7.15 0.73 6.15
CA ALA A 18 6.97 2.01 5.48
C ALA A 18 7.76 2.06 4.16
N ALA A 19 9.04 1.68 4.21
CA ALA A 19 9.90 1.69 3.03
C ALA A 19 9.42 0.71 1.94
N ALA A 20 8.92 -0.47 2.32
CA ALA A 20 8.33 -1.41 1.37
C ALA A 20 7.04 -0.85 0.73
N LEU A 21 6.15 -0.28 1.54
CA LEU A 21 4.92 0.35 1.04
C LEU A 21 5.22 1.50 0.07
N GLU A 22 6.16 2.37 0.41
CA GLU A 22 6.55 3.52 -0.41
C GLU A 22 7.17 3.07 -1.76
N ARG A 23 7.98 2.01 -1.76
CA ARG A 23 8.50 1.43 -3.01
C ARG A 23 7.37 0.88 -3.89
N LEU A 24 6.39 0.18 -3.31
CA LEU A 24 5.23 -0.30 -4.08
C LEU A 24 4.37 0.86 -4.61
N LEU A 25 4.12 1.89 -3.81
CA LEU A 25 3.39 3.09 -4.22
C LEU A 25 4.09 3.79 -5.39
N ALA A 26 5.42 3.93 -5.33
CA ALA A 26 6.21 4.47 -6.43
C ALA A 26 6.15 3.58 -7.69
N HIS A 27 6.12 2.26 -7.52
CA HIS A 27 6.02 1.32 -8.64
C HIS A 27 4.65 1.37 -9.31
N ALA A 28 3.57 1.48 -8.53
CA ALA A 28 2.18 1.53 -8.99
C ALA A 28 1.82 2.79 -9.77
N GLN A 29 2.58 3.89 -9.59
CA GLN A 29 2.40 5.14 -10.34
C GLN A 29 2.94 5.10 -11.77
N ARG A 30 3.71 4.05 -12.13
CA ARG A 30 4.26 3.88 -13.48
C ARG A 30 3.26 3.19 -14.41
N ASP A 31 3.49 3.28 -15.72
CA ASP A 31 2.65 2.63 -16.73
C ASP A 31 3.31 1.33 -17.23
N SER A 32 3.09 0.22 -16.50
CA SER A 32 3.57 -1.10 -16.89
C SER A 32 2.63 -2.21 -16.42
N GLY A 33 2.75 -3.41 -17.01
CA GLY A 33 1.99 -4.58 -16.57
C GLY A 33 2.28 -4.99 -15.12
N GLN A 34 3.50 -4.75 -14.63
CA GLN A 34 3.84 -4.97 -13.23
C GLN A 34 3.22 -3.89 -12.33
N SER A 35 3.26 -2.63 -12.75
CA SER A 35 2.64 -1.51 -12.03
C SER A 35 1.14 -1.70 -11.85
N ARG A 36 0.44 -2.19 -12.88
CA ARG A 36 -0.98 -2.54 -12.76
C ARG A 36 -1.23 -3.57 -11.65
N ARG A 37 -0.43 -4.63 -11.59
CA ARG A 37 -0.57 -5.70 -10.58
C ARG A 37 -0.25 -5.20 -9.17
N VAL A 38 0.77 -4.36 -9.02
CA VAL A 38 1.06 -3.70 -7.74
C VAL A 38 -0.09 -2.81 -7.32
N ALA A 39 -0.65 -2.02 -8.24
CA ALA A 39 -1.81 -1.20 -7.96
C ALA A 39 -3.05 -2.04 -7.58
N ASP A 40 -3.29 -3.16 -8.25
CA ASP A 40 -4.42 -4.04 -7.93
C ASP A 40 -4.29 -4.63 -6.51
N PHE A 41 -3.07 -4.97 -6.06
CA PHE A 41 -2.82 -5.39 -4.69
C PHE A 41 -3.08 -4.28 -3.67
N LEU A 42 -2.48 -3.11 -3.89
CA LEU A 42 -2.66 -1.96 -2.99
C LEU A 42 -4.13 -1.55 -2.91
N LEU A 43 -4.81 -1.45 -4.06
CA LEU A 43 -6.21 -1.03 -4.11
C LEU A 43 -7.17 -2.09 -3.55
N ALA A 44 -6.82 -3.38 -3.59
CA ALA A 44 -7.56 -4.42 -2.87
C ALA A 44 -7.52 -4.22 -1.35
N TRP A 45 -6.40 -3.72 -0.81
CA TRP A 45 -6.32 -3.31 0.59
C TRP A 45 -7.09 -2.01 0.86
N TRP A 46 -6.98 -1.02 -0.02
CA TRP A 46 -7.70 0.27 0.09
C TRP A 46 -9.22 0.07 0.20
N ASN A 47 -9.81 -0.63 -0.76
CA ASN A 47 -11.23 -0.96 -0.76
C ASN A 47 -11.53 -2.05 -1.80
N SER A 48 -11.54 -3.32 -1.38
CA SER A 48 -11.79 -4.44 -2.29
C SER A 48 -13.20 -4.46 -2.91
N ARG A 49 -14.19 -3.84 -2.25
CA ARG A 49 -15.58 -3.80 -2.78
C ARG A 49 -15.68 -2.90 -4.00
N SER A 50 -15.05 -1.73 -3.96
CA SER A 50 -15.09 -0.76 -5.06
C SER A 50 -13.92 -0.95 -6.03
N CYS A 51 -12.73 -1.25 -5.53
CA CYS A 51 -11.52 -1.35 -6.34
C CYS A 51 -11.21 -2.79 -6.79
N GLY A 52 -11.98 -3.79 -6.37
CA GLY A 52 -11.76 -5.19 -6.72
C GLY A 52 -10.72 -5.89 -5.86
N ALA A 53 -10.68 -7.22 -5.97
CA ALA A 53 -9.75 -8.08 -5.24
C ALA A 53 -8.41 -8.27 -5.98
N PHE A 54 -7.43 -8.81 -5.26
CA PHE A 54 -6.13 -9.19 -5.83
C PHE A 54 -6.08 -10.70 -6.14
N ASP A 55 -5.64 -11.05 -7.35
CA ASP A 55 -5.40 -12.45 -7.76
C ASP A 55 -3.97 -12.86 -7.42
N LEU A 56 -3.81 -13.86 -6.53
CA LEU A 56 -2.52 -14.36 -6.07
C LEU A 56 -1.64 -14.93 -7.19
N THR A 57 -2.22 -15.42 -8.30
CA THR A 57 -1.43 -15.90 -9.45
C THR A 57 -0.70 -14.76 -10.17
N SER A 58 -1.11 -13.50 -9.95
CA SER A 58 -0.42 -12.32 -10.46
C SER A 58 1.03 -12.23 -9.98
N LEU A 59 1.36 -12.82 -8.83
CA LEU A 59 2.72 -12.85 -8.27
C LEU A 59 3.73 -13.54 -9.19
N TRP A 60 3.32 -14.48 -10.04
CA TRP A 60 4.22 -15.23 -10.94
C TRP A 60 4.85 -14.37 -12.04
N SER A 61 4.31 -13.16 -12.25
CA SER A 61 4.69 -12.25 -13.33
C SER A 61 5.36 -10.96 -12.84
N LEU A 62 5.77 -10.95 -11.57
CA LEU A 62 6.42 -9.82 -10.92
C LEU A 62 7.89 -10.10 -10.65
N ASP A 63 8.70 -9.05 -10.70
CA ASP A 63 10.09 -9.12 -10.27
C ASP A 63 10.17 -9.53 -8.79
N THR A 64 11.18 -10.32 -8.44
CA THR A 64 11.34 -10.87 -7.08
C THR A 64 11.41 -9.79 -5.99
N ALA A 65 12.00 -8.63 -6.30
CA ALA A 65 12.05 -7.49 -5.39
C ALA A 65 10.65 -6.91 -5.09
N ILE A 66 9.77 -6.85 -6.09
CA ILE A 66 8.38 -6.40 -5.90
C ILE A 66 7.63 -7.41 -5.03
N VAL A 67 7.79 -8.71 -5.29
CA VAL A 67 7.16 -9.76 -4.48
C VAL A 67 7.62 -9.69 -3.01
N ALA A 68 8.90 -9.40 -2.77
CA ALA A 68 9.43 -9.21 -1.42
C ALA A 68 8.75 -8.04 -0.70
N ASP A 69 8.62 -6.88 -1.36
CA ASP A 69 7.92 -5.72 -0.80
C ASP A 69 6.43 -6.00 -0.56
N MET A 70 5.75 -6.70 -1.47
CA MET A 70 4.35 -7.13 -1.30
C MET A 70 4.18 -8.06 -0.10
N THR A 71 5.16 -8.92 0.17
CA THR A 71 5.13 -9.84 1.32
C THR A 71 5.24 -9.06 2.64
N VAL A 72 6.11 -8.06 2.71
CA VAL A 72 6.20 -7.15 3.87
C VAL A 72 4.89 -6.42 4.09
N VAL A 73 4.30 -5.85 3.03
CA VAL A 73 3.03 -5.12 3.13
C VAL A 73 1.86 -6.05 3.45
N LEU A 74 1.85 -7.29 2.97
CA LEU A 74 0.84 -8.29 3.36
C LEU A 74 0.90 -8.60 4.87
N GLY A 75 2.12 -8.76 5.41
CA GLY A 75 2.33 -8.91 6.85
C GLY A 75 1.87 -7.68 7.64
N LEU A 76 2.20 -6.48 7.16
CA LEU A 76 1.73 -5.21 7.71
C LEU A 76 0.19 -5.18 7.79
N ILE A 77 -0.51 -5.48 6.69
CA ILE A 77 -1.98 -5.47 6.62
C ILE A 77 -2.58 -6.38 7.71
N GLY A 78 -2.07 -7.61 7.81
CA GLY A 78 -2.51 -8.59 8.82
C GLY A 78 -2.18 -8.20 10.25
N ARG A 79 -1.18 -7.33 10.48
CA ARG A 79 -0.78 -6.87 11.82
C ARG A 79 -1.56 -5.64 12.27
N VAL A 80 -1.76 -4.66 11.37
CA VAL A 80 -2.32 -3.35 11.76
C VAL A 80 -3.83 -3.31 11.81
N HIS A 81 -4.54 -4.13 11.01
CA HIS A 81 -6.01 -4.09 10.94
C HIS A 81 -6.57 -2.68 10.72
N ARG A 82 -5.94 -1.94 9.79
CA ARG A 82 -6.24 -0.55 9.46
C ARG A 82 -6.20 -0.35 7.95
N TYR A 83 -6.96 0.63 7.48
CA TYR A 83 -6.92 1.08 6.10
C TYR A 83 -5.77 2.10 5.90
N PRO A 84 -5.24 2.25 4.67
CA PRO A 84 -4.09 3.12 4.41
C PRO A 84 -4.31 4.59 4.78
N ASP A 85 -5.52 5.12 4.64
CA ASP A 85 -5.90 6.48 5.03
C ASP A 85 -5.68 6.75 6.52
N SER A 86 -6.08 5.81 7.37
CA SER A 86 -5.86 5.88 8.82
C SER A 86 -4.39 5.77 9.22
N LEU A 87 -3.51 5.38 8.29
CA LEU A 87 -2.05 5.36 8.44
C LEU A 87 -1.37 6.59 7.83
N GLY A 88 -2.14 7.52 7.24
CA GLY A 88 -1.62 8.74 6.63
C GLY A 88 -1.31 8.65 5.13
N TYR A 89 -1.65 7.53 4.46
CA TYR A 89 -1.33 7.31 3.04
C TYR A 89 -2.49 7.66 2.07
N GLU A 90 -3.47 8.44 2.52
CA GLU A 90 -4.62 8.80 1.67
C GLU A 90 -4.18 9.56 0.39
N ALA A 91 -3.20 10.44 0.52
CA ALA A 91 -2.71 11.28 -0.58
C ALA A 91 -2.03 10.47 -1.68
N GLU A 92 -1.43 9.33 -1.34
CA GLU A 92 -0.73 8.43 -2.25
C GLU A 92 -1.68 7.42 -2.89
N PHE A 93 -2.73 6.99 -2.18
CA PHE A 93 -3.71 6.03 -2.70
C PHE A 93 -4.74 6.65 -3.63
N LYS A 94 -5.20 7.88 -3.37
CA LYS A 94 -6.19 8.57 -4.22
C LYS A 94 -5.75 8.67 -5.70
N PRO A 95 -4.50 9.07 -6.02
CA PRO A 95 -4.00 9.04 -7.39
C PRO A 95 -4.03 7.66 -8.05
N LEU A 96 -3.76 6.59 -7.29
CA LEU A 96 -3.83 5.22 -7.81
C LEU A 96 -5.26 4.80 -8.16
N VAL A 97 -6.25 5.18 -7.34
CA VAL A 97 -7.67 4.96 -7.65
C VAL A 97 -8.01 5.66 -8.96
N LYS A 98 -7.65 6.93 -9.11
CA LYS A 98 -7.92 7.70 -10.34
C LYS A 98 -7.26 7.09 -11.58
N ALA A 99 -6.01 6.65 -11.45
CA ALA A 99 -5.25 6.07 -12.56
C ALA A 99 -5.79 4.69 -12.98
N TRP A 100 -6.12 3.82 -12.02
CA TRP A 100 -6.38 2.41 -12.29
C TRP A 100 -7.84 1.99 -12.16
N ARG A 101 -8.70 2.84 -11.60
CA ARG A 101 -10.15 2.67 -11.46
C ARG A 101 -10.90 3.94 -11.89
N PRO A 102 -10.66 4.47 -13.12
CA PRO A 102 -11.28 5.72 -13.58
C PRO A 102 -12.81 5.68 -13.57
N GLN A 103 -13.42 4.48 -13.62
CA GLN A 103 -14.86 4.29 -13.53
C GLN A 103 -15.47 4.66 -12.16
N LEU A 104 -14.67 4.82 -11.11
CA LEU A 104 -15.17 5.14 -9.76
C LEU A 104 -15.43 6.64 -9.55
N GLY A 105 -15.08 7.51 -10.51
CA GLY A 105 -15.24 8.95 -10.39
C GLY A 105 -14.27 9.59 -9.38
N ASP A 106 -14.30 10.94 -9.31
CA ASP A 106 -13.63 11.71 -8.25
C ASP A 106 -14.51 11.74 -6.98
#